data_AF-A0A147HSU2-F1
#
_entry.id   AF-A0A147HSU2-F1
#
_cell.length_a   1.000
_cell.length_b   1.000
_cell.length_c   1.000
_cell.angle_alpha   90.00
_cell.angle_beta   90.00
_cell.angle_gamma   90.00
#
_symmetry.space_group_name_H-M   'P 1'
#
loop_
_entity.id
_entity.type
_entity.pdbx_description
1 polymer ?
#
loop_
_entity_poly.entity_id
_entity_poly.type
_entity_poly.pdbx_seq_one_letter_code
_entity_poly.pdbx_strand_id
1 'polypeptide(L)'
;MVVRPSFQALVAAEGELGPLFELVERAGEGKLSLGEAAALIWHCLREVPEGLNREQLGEALVELGLAALAPVLRQLLRQILGGR
;
A
#
# COMPACT_ATOMS: atom_id res chain seq x y z
N MET A 1 -4.54 -5.16 -11.34
CA MET A 1 -3.25 -4.97 -10.63
C MET A 1 -3.19 -5.97 -9.47
N VAL A 2 -2.08 -6.70 -9.32
CA VAL A 2 -1.92 -7.69 -8.23
C VAL A 2 -0.89 -7.16 -7.24
N VAL A 3 -1.28 -7.09 -5.97
CA VAL A 3 -0.40 -6.68 -4.88
C VAL A 3 0.06 -7.93 -4.13
N ARG A 4 1.38 -8.12 -4.00
CA ARG A 4 1.98 -9.27 -3.33
C ARG A 4 3.20 -8.82 -2.51
N PRO A 5 3.03 -8.55 -1.20
CA PRO A 5 4.16 -8.15 -0.37
C PRO A 5 5.21 -9.27 -0.33
N SER A 6 6.46 -8.88 -0.59
CA SER A 6 7.68 -9.66 -0.33
C SER A 6 8.47 -9.01 0.79
N PHE A 7 9.45 -9.70 1.36
CA PHE A 7 10.31 -9.08 2.39
C PHE A 7 10.97 -7.79 1.88
N GLN A 8 11.53 -7.83 0.66
CA GLN A 8 12.16 -6.66 0.05
C GLN A 8 11.17 -5.51 -0.17
N ALA A 9 9.95 -5.81 -0.63
CA ALA A 9 8.90 -4.81 -0.78
C ALA A 9 8.51 -4.15 0.54
N LEU A 10 8.39 -4.95 1.61
CA LEU A 10 8.04 -4.44 2.94
C LEU A 10 9.18 -3.59 3.54
N VAL A 11 10.44 -3.98 3.36
CA VAL A 11 11.59 -3.17 3.77
C VAL A 11 11.65 -1.85 2.99
N ALA A 12 11.38 -1.87 1.69
CA ALA A 12 11.32 -0.66 0.88
C ALA A 12 10.18 0.27 1.32
N ALA A 13 9.01 -0.30 1.62
CA ALA A 13 7.87 0.44 2.16
C ALA A 13 8.19 1.05 3.53
N GLU A 14 8.81 0.29 4.43
CA GLU A 14 9.20 0.77 5.76
C GLU A 14 10.22 1.93 5.69
N GLY A 15 11.15 1.87 4.73
CA GLY A 15 12.10 2.95 4.50
C GLY A 15 11.46 4.29 4.11
N GLU A 16 10.26 4.27 3.52
CA GLU A 16 9.52 5.48 3.12
C GLU A 16 8.41 5.86 4.11
N LEU A 17 7.72 4.87 4.68
CA LEU A 17 6.54 5.04 5.53
C LEU A 17 6.84 5.09 7.03
N GLY A 18 8.08 4.77 7.41
CA GLY A 18 8.43 4.47 8.79
C GLY A 18 7.97 3.07 9.21
N PRO A 19 8.07 2.74 10.51
CA PRO A 19 7.84 1.39 11.03
C PRO A 19 6.48 0.83 10.60
N LEU A 20 6.47 -0.40 10.07
CA LEU A 20 5.23 -1.02 9.57
C LEU A 20 4.19 -1.25 10.68
N PHE A 21 4.62 -1.45 11.92
CA PHE A 21 3.71 -1.56 13.06
C PHE A 21 2.95 -0.25 13.31
N GLU A 22 3.65 0.89 13.33
CA GLU A 22 3.01 2.20 13.50
C GLU A 22 2.05 2.52 12.35
N LEU A 23 2.44 2.16 11.12
CA LEU A 23 1.58 2.30 9.94
C LEU A 23 0.26 1.52 10.11
N VAL A 24 0.34 0.28 10.60
CA VAL A 24 -0.84 -0.56 10.82
C VAL A 24 -1.70 -0.04 11.97
N GLU A 25 -1.09 0.45 13.06
CA GLU A 25 -1.82 1.10 14.15
C GLU A 25 -2.58 2.34 13.66
N ARG A 26 -1.92 3.24 12.92
CA ARG A 26 -2.58 4.40 12.29
C ARG A 26 -3.74 3.98 11.39
N ALA A 27 -3.59 2.90 10.63
CA ALA A 27 -4.66 2.38 9.81
C ALA A 27 -5.84 1.84 10.63
N GLY A 28 -5.58 1.15 11.74
CA GLY A 28 -6.61 0.70 12.68
C GLY A 28 -7.38 1.86 13.33
N GLU A 29 -6.72 3.00 13.54
CA GLU A 29 -7.31 4.23 14.06
C GLU A 29 -8.02 5.09 13.00
N GLY A 30 -8.03 4.67 11.73
CA GLY A 30 -8.60 5.46 10.63
C GLY A 30 -7.77 6.70 10.27
N LYS A 31 -6.49 6.73 10.62
CA LYS A 31 -5.56 7.84 10.37
C LYS A 31 -4.61 7.59 9.20
N LEU A 32 -4.81 6.50 8.45
CA LEU A 32 -4.01 6.22 7.26
C LEU A 32 -4.33 7.24 6.17
N SER A 33 -3.31 8.01 5.77
CA SER A 33 -3.43 8.98 4.69
C SER A 33 -3.49 8.29 3.32
N LEU A 34 -4.03 8.99 2.32
CA LEU A 34 -4.03 8.52 0.93
C LEU A 34 -2.60 8.34 0.39
N GLY A 35 -1.66 9.20 0.81
CA GLY A 35 -0.25 9.09 0.43
C GLY A 35 0.41 7.82 0.97
N GLU A 36 0.19 7.50 2.25
CA GLU A 36 0.67 6.25 2.85
C GLU A 36 0.07 5.02 2.17
N ALA A 37 -1.23 5.06 1.85
CA ALA A 37 -1.89 3.99 1.10
C ALA A 37 -1.27 3.80 -0.30
N ALA A 38 -1.05 4.91 -1.03
CA ALA A 38 -0.46 4.88 -2.37
C ALA A 38 0.97 4.33 -2.35
N ALA A 39 1.80 4.78 -1.42
CA ALA A 39 3.17 4.30 -1.26
C ALA A 39 3.22 2.82 -0.85
N LEU A 40 2.37 2.38 0.07
CA LEU A 40 2.29 0.97 0.44
C LEU A 40 1.92 0.08 -0.76
N ILE A 41 0.94 0.51 -1.54
CA ILE A 41 0.51 -0.20 -2.76
C ILE A 41 1.65 -0.24 -3.77
N TRP A 42 2.30 0.91 -4.04
CA TRP A 42 3.42 1.03 -4.96
C TRP A 42 4.51 0.00 -4.67
N HIS A 43 4.97 -0.06 -3.42
CA HIS A 43 6.03 -0.98 -3.01
C HIS A 43 5.60 -2.45 -3.07
N CYS A 44 4.32 -2.73 -2.84
CA CYS A 44 3.80 -4.09 -2.84
C CYS A 44 3.29 -4.57 -4.21
N LEU A 45 3.38 -3.76 -5.28
CA LEU A 45 3.04 -4.19 -6.63
C LEU A 45 3.88 -5.41 -7.00
N ARG A 46 3.22 -6.49 -7.45
CA ARG A 46 3.92 -7.68 -7.91
C ARG A 46 4.81 -7.38 -9.11
N GLU A 47 4.25 -6.63 -10.05
CA GLU A 47 4.90 -6.14 -11.26
C GLU A 47 4.39 -4.71 -11.48
N VAL A 48 5.31 -3.79 -11.73
CA VAL A 48 4.97 -2.42 -12.13
C VAL A 48 4.67 -2.46 -13.63
N PRO A 49 3.44 -2.15 -14.07
CA PRO A 49 3.11 -2.07 -15.48
C PRO A 49 4.06 -1.14 -16.23
N GLU A 50 4.36 -1.47 -17.47
CA GLU A 50 5.22 -0.64 -18.31
C GLU A 50 4.64 0.78 -18.42
N GLY A 51 5.49 1.77 -18.18
CA GLY A 51 5.12 3.18 -18.23
C GLY A 51 4.35 3.69 -17.00
N LEU A 52 4.04 2.87 -15.98
CA LEU A 52 3.43 3.33 -14.73
C LEU A 52 4.47 3.99 -13.83
N ASN A 53 4.24 5.26 -13.49
CA ASN A 53 4.98 6.00 -12.47
C ASN A 53 4.10 6.28 -11.24
N ARG A 54 4.69 6.96 -10.24
CA ARG A 54 4.02 7.26 -8.97
C ARG A 54 2.85 8.22 -9.14
N GLU A 55 3.02 9.21 -10.00
CA GLU A 55 2.01 10.21 -10.29
C GLU A 55 0.77 9.56 -10.91
N GLN A 56 0.97 8.71 -11.92
CA GLN A 56 -0.11 7.97 -12.59
C GLN A 56 -0.78 6.96 -11.66
N LEU A 57 -0.04 6.31 -10.76
CA LEU A 57 -0.66 5.48 -9.72
C LEU A 57 -1.57 6.33 -8.84
N GLY A 58 -1.11 7.51 -8.41
CA GLY A 58 -1.89 8.45 -7.60
C GLY A 58 -3.20 8.84 -8.29
N GLU A 59 -3.14 9.27 -9.55
CA GLU A 59 -4.32 9.61 -10.34
C GLU A 59 -5.27 8.42 -10.50
N ALA A 60 -4.75 7.23 -10.80
CA ALA A 60 -5.56 6.02 -10.91
C ALA A 60 -6.25 5.66 -9.59
N LEU A 61 -5.61 5.89 -8.44
CA LEU A 61 -6.23 5.69 -7.13
C LEU A 61 -7.33 6.71 -6.84
N VAL A 62 -7.18 7.95 -7.31
CA VAL A 62 -8.22 8.98 -7.23
C VAL A 62 -9.43 8.59 -8.10
N GLU A 63 -9.20 8.16 -9.34
CA GLU A 63 -10.26 7.69 -10.24
C GLU A 63 -10.99 6.46 -9.69
N LEU A 64 -10.26 5.54 -9.05
CA LEU A 64 -10.82 4.34 -8.43
C LEU A 64 -11.66 4.67 -7.17
N GLY A 65 -11.21 5.63 -6.38
CA GLY A 65 -11.83 6.05 -5.13
C GLY A 65 -11.54 5.14 -3.93
N LEU A 66 -11.61 5.72 -2.72
CA LEU A 66 -11.26 5.06 -1.46
C LEU A 66 -12.11 3.82 -1.15
N ALA A 67 -13.39 3.84 -1.51
CA ALA A 67 -14.31 2.73 -1.24
C ALA A 67 -13.86 1.44 -1.96
N ALA A 68 -13.40 1.56 -3.21
CA ALA A 68 -12.89 0.44 -3.98
C ALA A 68 -11.45 0.05 -3.59
N LEU A 69 -10.68 0.98 -3.01
CA LEU A 69 -9.33 0.73 -2.50
C LEU A 69 -9.30 -0.03 -1.16
N ALA A 70 -10.29 0.22 -0.29
CA ALA A 70 -10.33 -0.29 1.08
C ALA A 70 -10.16 -1.82 1.22
N PRO A 71 -10.74 -2.70 0.36
CA PRO A 71 -10.54 -4.14 0.45
C PRO A 71 -9.07 -4.56 0.25
N VAL A 72 -8.38 -3.92 -0.70
CA VAL A 72 -6.96 -4.20 -1.01
C VAL A 72 -6.08 -3.77 0.15
N LEU A 73 -6.30 -2.57 0.69
CA LEU A 73 -5.58 -2.09 1.88
C LEU A 73 -5.79 -3.02 3.08
N ARG A 74 -7.04 -3.43 3.35
CA ARG A 74 -7.34 -4.36 4.45
C ARG A 74 -6.64 -5.70 4.26
N GLN A 75 -6.46 -6.17 3.02
CA GLN A 75 -5.72 -7.39 2.76
C GLN A 75 -4.23 -7.21 3.04
N LEU A 76 -3.63 -6.11 2.59
CA LEU A 76 -2.20 -5.83 2.82
C LEU A 76 -1.88 -5.71 4.31
N LEU A 77 -2.67 -4.94 5.05
CA LEU A 77 -2.47 -4.75 6.49
C LEU A 77 -2.57 -6.08 7.25
N ARG A 78 -3.50 -6.96 6.87
CA ARG A 78 -3.60 -8.31 7.43
C ARG A 78 -2.39 -9.17 7.10
N GLN A 79 -1.85 -9.08 5.89
CA GLN A 79 -0.66 -9.83 5.48
C GLN A 79 0.61 -9.34 6.19
N ILE A 80 0.72 -8.04 6.46
CA ILE A 80 1.82 -7.45 7.22
C ILE A 80 1.83 -8.00 8.66
N LEU A 81 0.66 -8.05 9.31
CA LEU A 81 0.54 -8.55 10.68
C LEU A 81 0.60 -10.08 10.79
N GLY A 82 -0.11 -10.78 9.91
CA GLY A 82 -0.39 -12.21 10.02
C GLY A 82 0.53 -13.10 9.19
N GLY A 83 1.38 -12.52 8.34
CA GLY A 83 2.08 -13.28 7.30
C GLY A 83 1.14 -13.69 6.16
N ARG A 84 1.59 -14.63 5.32
CA ARG A 84 0.86 -15.05 4.11
C ARG A 84 -0.39 -15.85 4.40
#